data_AF-A0A538DNN9-F1
#
_entry.id   AF-A0A538DNN9-F1
#
_cell.length_a   1.000
_cell.length_b   1.000
_cell.length_c   1.000
_cell.angle_alpha   90.00
_cell.angle_beta   90.00
_cell.angle_gamma   90.00
#
_symmetry.space_group_name_H-M   'P 1'
#
loop_
_entity.id
_entity.type
_entity.pdbx_description
1 polymer ?
#
loop_
_entity_poly.entity_id
_entity_poly.type
_entity_poly.pdbx_seq_one_letter_code
_entity_poly.pdbx_strand_id
1 'polypeptide(L)'
;MSADLTRRLAVARGDEPADVVVRGGRVLSVFTREWLEVDIAIVDGWIAGFGDYDGREVVDAGGRHVVPGFIDAHMHLESTKLLPDEFARLVLPLGTTAVVLDPHELANVLGTDGVHWLLDACEGLPLDFYFMASSSIPASEFESPRRPLKSGDLESLLRRRRVLGLAEMMNFPGVIHADERELDKLRLAEGVQVDGHAPGVLGKQLNAYAAAGIRSDHEALTPDEGRERLRNGMWLLIREASMARNLQALLPLVREFGTNSAPTTGTPRTSPRTATSMGWSAKRSRPASRWKTPSCSRRSTRRRGTASGTSARSRPGTRPTCSSSRTSNGSSPS
;
A
#
# COMPACT_ATOMS: atom_id res chain seq x y z
N MET A 1 4.26 26.88 -14.78
CA MET A 1 3.45 26.15 -13.77
C MET A 1 2.30 25.49 -14.50
N SER A 2 1.98 24.22 -14.23
CA SER A 2 0.86 23.55 -14.91
C SER A 2 -0.45 24.27 -14.58
N ALA A 3 -1.41 24.26 -15.51
CA ALA A 3 -2.74 24.84 -15.32
C ALA A 3 -3.41 24.31 -14.03
N ASP A 4 -3.17 23.05 -13.68
CA ASP A 4 -3.67 22.38 -12.48
C ASP A 4 -3.22 23.07 -11.17
N LEU A 5 -1.99 23.60 -11.12
CA LEU A 5 -1.50 24.26 -9.91
C LEU A 5 -2.19 25.61 -9.68
N THR A 6 -2.46 26.36 -10.75
CA THR A 6 -3.21 27.62 -10.67
C THR A 6 -4.61 27.37 -10.10
N ARG A 7 -5.30 26.34 -10.59
CA ARG A 7 -6.62 25.94 -10.11
C ARG A 7 -6.60 25.55 -8.63
N ARG A 8 -5.65 24.70 -8.22
CA ARG A 8 -5.49 24.29 -6.81
C ARG A 8 -5.30 25.47 -5.88
N LEU A 9 -4.48 26.44 -6.29
CA LEU A 9 -4.25 27.66 -5.50
C LEU A 9 -5.49 28.56 -5.44
N ALA A 10 -6.28 28.65 -6.52
CA ALA A 10 -7.54 29.40 -6.52
C ALA A 10 -8.56 28.78 -5.54
N VAL A 11 -8.75 27.46 -5.60
CA VAL A 11 -9.61 26.75 -4.64
C VAL A 11 -9.10 26.88 -3.21
N ALA A 12 -7.79 26.73 -2.98
CA ALA A 12 -7.20 26.86 -1.64
C ALA A 12 -7.44 28.24 -1.02
N ARG A 13 -7.45 29.32 -1.82
CA ARG A 13 -7.79 30.68 -1.38
C ARG A 13 -9.29 30.93 -1.22
N GLY A 14 -10.14 30.05 -1.73
CA GLY A 14 -11.60 30.23 -1.78
C GLY A 14 -12.11 31.04 -2.97
N ASP A 15 -11.27 31.29 -3.98
CA ASP A 15 -11.67 32.03 -5.19
C ASP A 15 -12.59 31.20 -6.10
N GLU A 16 -12.51 29.86 -6.00
CA GLU A 16 -13.31 28.88 -6.74
C GLU A 16 -13.79 27.76 -5.81
N PRO A 17 -14.97 27.16 -6.08
CA PRO A 17 -15.44 26.01 -5.32
C PRO A 17 -14.56 24.77 -5.56
N ALA A 18 -14.35 23.99 -4.50
CA ALA A 18 -13.67 22.71 -4.57
C ALA A 18 -14.47 21.67 -5.35
N ASP A 19 -13.81 20.59 -5.80
CA ASP A 19 -14.52 19.47 -6.41
C ASP A 19 -15.37 18.74 -5.37
N VAL A 20 -14.79 18.47 -4.19
CA VAL A 20 -15.46 17.84 -3.05
C VAL A 20 -15.14 18.61 -1.78
N VAL A 21 -16.14 18.81 -0.91
CA VAL A 21 -15.94 19.25 0.48
C VAL A 21 -16.44 18.17 1.44
N VAL A 22 -15.59 17.76 2.38
CA VAL A 22 -15.99 16.91 3.52
C VAL A 22 -16.39 17.82 4.66
N ARG A 23 -17.68 17.83 5.03
CA ARG A 23 -18.27 18.85 5.91
C ARG A 23 -18.69 18.33 7.28
N GLY A 24 -18.46 19.12 8.33
CA GLY A 24 -19.01 18.90 9.67
C GLY A 24 -18.39 17.74 10.47
N GLY A 25 -17.25 17.22 10.02
CA GLY A 25 -16.50 16.16 10.70
C GLY A 25 -15.48 16.68 11.70
N ARG A 26 -15.05 15.82 12.62
CA ARG A 26 -13.88 16.06 13.48
C ARG A 26 -12.64 15.50 12.81
N VAL A 27 -11.77 16.36 12.29
CA VAL A 27 -10.59 15.99 11.51
C VAL A 27 -9.38 15.77 12.42
N LEU A 28 -8.73 14.61 12.33
CA LEU A 28 -7.49 14.35 13.06
C LEU A 28 -6.30 14.96 12.31
N SER A 29 -5.66 15.97 12.89
CA SER A 29 -4.32 16.36 12.48
C SER A 29 -3.30 15.43 13.13
N VAL A 30 -2.75 14.50 12.37
CA VAL A 30 -1.75 13.53 12.86
C VAL A 30 -0.41 14.19 13.23
N PHE A 31 -0.14 15.39 12.71
CA PHE A 31 1.09 16.13 12.99
C PHE A 31 1.04 16.86 14.33
N THR A 32 -0.06 17.56 14.61
CA THR A 32 -0.28 18.29 15.87
C THR A 32 -0.98 17.45 16.95
N ARG A 33 -1.49 16.27 16.56
CA ARG A 33 -2.20 15.31 17.42
C ARG A 33 -3.47 15.88 18.04
N GLU A 34 -4.17 16.74 17.29
CA GLU A 34 -5.40 17.39 17.71
C GLU A 34 -6.59 17.01 16.82
N TRP A 35 -7.79 17.19 17.37
CA TRP A 35 -9.03 17.09 16.62
C TRP A 35 -9.51 18.49 16.26
N LEU A 36 -9.62 18.75 14.96
CA LEU A 36 -10.08 20.02 14.39
C LEU A 36 -11.55 19.92 13.98
N GLU A 37 -12.33 20.95 14.24
CA GLU A 37 -13.71 21.09 13.75
C GLU A 37 -13.71 22.01 12.51
N VAL A 38 -13.32 21.43 11.37
CA VAL A 38 -13.11 22.14 10.11
C VAL A 38 -13.55 21.27 8.94
N ASP A 39 -13.99 21.88 7.83
CA ASP A 39 -14.24 21.15 6.59
C ASP A 39 -12.91 20.92 5.83
N ILE A 40 -12.90 19.92 4.95
CA ILE A 40 -11.77 19.61 4.07
C ILE A 40 -12.16 19.86 2.62
N ALA A 41 -11.43 20.74 1.94
CA ALA A 41 -11.59 21.00 0.51
C ALA A 41 -10.66 20.11 -0.32
N ILE A 42 -11.21 19.47 -1.36
CA ILE A 42 -10.48 18.58 -2.27
C ILE A 42 -10.68 19.04 -3.71
N VAL A 43 -9.58 19.15 -4.46
CA VAL A 43 -9.58 19.51 -5.89
C VAL A 43 -8.48 18.75 -6.63
N ASP A 44 -8.79 18.22 -7.82
CA ASP A 44 -7.85 17.44 -8.65
C ASP A 44 -7.16 16.27 -7.91
N GLY A 45 -7.83 15.68 -6.90
CA GLY A 45 -7.27 14.62 -6.05
C GLY A 45 -6.31 15.10 -4.95
N TRP A 46 -6.24 16.40 -4.67
CA TRP A 46 -5.42 16.99 -3.61
C TRP A 46 -6.28 17.65 -2.54
N ILE A 47 -5.85 17.58 -1.29
CA ILE A 47 -6.40 18.42 -0.22
C ILE A 47 -5.90 19.85 -0.47
N ALA A 48 -6.83 20.77 -0.76
CA ALA A 48 -6.55 22.17 -1.01
C ALA A 48 -6.42 22.99 0.28
N GLY A 49 -7.18 22.62 1.32
CA GLY A 49 -7.19 23.35 2.58
C GLY A 49 -8.14 22.77 3.62
N PHE A 50 -8.04 23.34 4.83
CA PHE A 50 -8.90 23.07 5.97
C PHE A 50 -9.56 24.39 6.38
N GLY A 51 -10.87 24.41 6.58
CA GLY A 51 -11.60 25.64 6.91
C GLY A 51 -13.04 25.59 6.45
N ASP A 52 -13.61 26.75 6.15
CA ASP A 52 -14.92 26.87 5.52
C ASP A 52 -14.74 27.00 4.00
N TYR A 53 -15.33 26.09 3.24
CA TYR A 53 -15.19 26.01 1.79
C TYR A 53 -16.51 25.60 1.12
N ASP A 54 -16.75 26.16 -0.07
CA ASP A 54 -17.78 25.69 -0.99
C ASP A 54 -17.26 24.55 -1.86
N GLY A 55 -18.11 23.55 -2.09
CA GLY A 55 -17.81 22.37 -2.91
C GLY A 55 -18.92 22.10 -3.92
N ARG A 56 -18.53 21.60 -5.09
CA ARG A 56 -19.48 21.10 -6.10
C ARG A 56 -20.21 19.84 -5.62
N GLU A 57 -19.49 18.99 -4.89
CA GLU A 57 -20.02 17.85 -4.15
C GLU A 57 -19.73 18.04 -2.66
N VAL A 58 -20.67 17.64 -1.80
CA VAL A 58 -20.51 17.68 -0.34
C VAL A 58 -20.68 16.29 0.23
N VAL A 59 -19.67 15.85 0.97
CA VAL A 59 -19.69 14.62 1.77
C VAL A 59 -19.99 15.02 3.22
N ASP A 60 -21.17 14.65 3.71
CA ASP A 60 -21.58 14.91 5.10
C ASP A 60 -20.85 13.98 6.08
N ALA A 61 -19.98 14.55 6.91
CA ALA A 61 -19.26 13.90 7.98
C ALA A 61 -19.75 14.33 9.38
N GLY A 62 -20.94 14.94 9.47
CA GLY A 62 -21.59 15.36 10.71
C GLY A 62 -21.56 14.30 11.81
N GLY A 63 -20.98 14.65 12.96
CA GLY A 63 -20.86 13.75 14.11
C GLY A 63 -19.90 12.57 13.92
N ARG A 64 -19.09 12.57 12.85
CA ARG A 64 -18.08 11.53 12.56
C ARG A 64 -16.66 12.07 12.75
N HIS A 65 -15.73 11.14 12.80
CA HIS A 65 -14.29 11.42 12.77
C HIS A 65 -13.74 11.22 11.37
N VAL A 66 -12.88 12.14 10.95
CA VAL A 66 -12.18 12.09 9.67
C VAL A 66 -10.70 11.90 9.96
N VAL A 67 -10.13 10.83 9.43
CA VAL A 67 -8.71 10.48 9.59
C VAL A 67 -8.10 10.22 8.22
N PRO A 68 -6.77 10.38 8.05
CA PRO A 68 -6.10 9.91 6.85
C PRO A 68 -6.36 8.42 6.61
N GLY A 69 -6.40 8.01 5.35
CA GLY A 69 -6.43 6.59 5.00
C GLY A 69 -5.23 5.84 5.59
N PHE A 70 -5.45 4.61 6.05
CA PHE A 70 -4.40 3.81 6.65
C PHE A 70 -3.44 3.26 5.59
N ILE A 71 -2.18 3.13 5.97
CA ILE A 71 -1.12 2.55 5.15
C ILE A 71 -0.60 1.30 5.86
N ASP A 72 -0.75 0.12 5.27
CA ASP A 72 -0.05 -1.07 5.79
C ASP A 72 1.41 -1.03 5.31
N ALA A 73 2.33 -0.79 6.25
CA ALA A 73 3.72 -0.45 5.96
C ALA A 73 4.57 -1.65 5.54
N HIS A 74 4.11 -2.86 5.83
CA HIS A 74 4.83 -4.08 5.52
C HIS A 74 3.87 -5.28 5.61
N MET A 75 3.64 -5.93 4.48
CA MET A 75 2.86 -7.17 4.44
C MET A 75 3.20 -8.04 3.23
N HIS A 76 2.77 -9.29 3.28
CA HIS A 76 2.82 -10.23 2.15
C HIS A 76 1.39 -10.49 1.68
N LEU A 77 1.09 -10.15 0.42
CA LEU A 77 -0.24 -10.36 -0.16
C LEU A 77 -0.55 -11.86 -0.26
N GLU A 78 0.46 -12.66 -0.55
CA GLU A 78 0.39 -14.10 -0.76
C GLU A 78 -0.17 -14.84 0.46
N SER A 79 0.14 -14.37 1.68
CA SER A 79 -0.40 -14.94 2.91
C SER A 79 -1.93 -14.81 3.02
N THR A 80 -2.53 -13.85 2.31
CA THR A 80 -3.99 -13.68 2.25
C THR A 80 -4.67 -14.70 1.34
N LYS A 81 -3.90 -15.32 0.43
CA LYS A 81 -4.40 -16.24 -0.62
C LYS A 81 -5.39 -15.58 -1.59
N LEU A 82 -5.34 -14.26 -1.72
CA LEU A 82 -6.18 -13.48 -2.62
C LEU A 82 -5.37 -12.88 -3.77
N LEU A 83 -6.06 -12.60 -4.87
CA LEU A 83 -5.54 -11.72 -5.91
C LEU A 83 -5.63 -10.25 -5.46
N PRO A 84 -4.82 -9.34 -6.03
CA PRO A 84 -4.77 -7.94 -5.61
C PRO A 84 -6.11 -7.20 -5.62
N ASP A 85 -6.97 -7.46 -6.61
CA ASP A 85 -8.28 -6.85 -6.76
C ASP A 85 -9.26 -7.28 -5.65
N GLU A 86 -9.28 -8.57 -5.32
CA GLU A 86 -10.10 -9.09 -4.22
C GLU A 86 -9.58 -8.62 -2.86
N PHE A 87 -8.26 -8.51 -2.70
CA PHE A 87 -7.68 -7.91 -1.49
C PHE A 87 -8.08 -6.43 -1.35
N ALA A 88 -7.94 -5.62 -2.41
CA ALA A 88 -8.33 -4.22 -2.42
C ALA A 88 -9.81 -4.04 -2.07
N ARG A 89 -10.69 -4.89 -2.63
CA ARG A 89 -12.13 -4.90 -2.34
C ARG A 89 -12.45 -5.12 -0.87
N LEU A 90 -11.61 -5.87 -0.13
CA LEU A 90 -11.81 -6.15 1.28
C LEU A 90 -11.26 -5.07 2.21
N VAL A 91 -10.11 -4.47 1.89
CA VAL A 91 -9.42 -3.55 2.81
C VAL A 91 -9.80 -2.08 2.62
N LEU A 92 -10.14 -1.65 1.40
CA LEU A 92 -10.54 -0.27 1.12
C LEU A 92 -11.77 0.18 1.94
N PRO A 93 -12.85 -0.62 2.05
CA PRO A 93 -14.00 -0.24 2.89
C PRO A 93 -13.68 -0.15 4.38
N LEU A 94 -12.54 -0.69 4.82
CA LEU A 94 -12.05 -0.64 6.20
C LEU A 94 -11.08 0.52 6.45
N GLY A 95 -10.81 1.34 5.42
CA GLY A 95 -10.01 2.55 5.51
C GLY A 95 -8.55 2.41 5.14
N THR A 96 -8.06 1.22 4.76
CA THR A 96 -6.70 1.06 4.22
C THR A 96 -6.67 1.51 2.77
N THR A 97 -5.90 2.56 2.48
CA THR A 97 -5.81 3.17 1.15
C THR A 97 -4.48 2.89 0.45
N ALA A 98 -3.47 2.43 1.19
CA ALA A 98 -2.21 1.99 0.60
C ALA A 98 -1.61 0.79 1.34
N VAL A 99 -0.81 0.00 0.64
CA VAL A 99 -0.03 -1.11 1.21
C VAL A 99 1.37 -1.16 0.60
N VAL A 100 2.34 -1.59 1.39
CA VAL A 100 3.71 -1.87 0.95
C VAL A 100 3.94 -3.38 1.04
N LEU A 101 4.11 -4.00 -0.12
CA LEU A 101 4.22 -5.44 -0.27
C LEU A 101 5.68 -5.88 -0.32
N ASP A 102 6.03 -6.92 0.44
CA ASP A 102 7.18 -7.76 0.13
C ASP A 102 6.70 -9.07 -0.50
N PRO A 103 6.90 -9.27 -1.82
CA PRO A 103 6.43 -10.44 -2.53
C PRO A 103 7.43 -11.61 -2.49
N HIS A 104 8.08 -11.84 -1.33
CA HIS A 104 9.15 -12.84 -1.21
C HIS A 104 8.65 -14.26 -1.43
N GLU A 105 7.37 -14.53 -1.19
CA GLU A 105 6.77 -15.85 -1.41
C GLU A 105 6.68 -16.13 -2.90
N LEU A 106 6.21 -15.14 -3.66
CA LEU A 106 6.15 -15.21 -5.11
C LEU A 106 7.55 -15.23 -5.73
N ALA A 107 8.51 -14.48 -5.17
CA ALA A 107 9.89 -14.49 -5.62
C ALA A 107 10.56 -15.86 -5.40
N ASN A 108 10.30 -16.54 -4.28
CA ASN A 108 10.81 -17.90 -4.05
C ASN A 108 10.26 -18.91 -5.08
N VAL A 109 8.99 -18.80 -5.46
CA VAL A 109 8.32 -19.78 -6.35
C VAL A 109 8.50 -19.45 -7.84
N LEU A 110 8.41 -18.17 -8.22
CA LEU A 110 8.39 -17.71 -9.61
C LEU A 110 9.58 -16.81 -9.96
N GLY A 111 10.47 -16.49 -9.02
CA GLY A 111 11.57 -15.55 -9.26
C GLY A 111 11.09 -14.14 -9.57
N THR A 112 11.94 -13.35 -10.24
CA THR A 112 11.64 -11.97 -10.65
C THR A 112 10.42 -11.85 -11.56
N ASP A 113 10.13 -12.88 -12.37
CA ASP A 113 8.98 -12.87 -13.28
C ASP A 113 7.67 -12.76 -12.51
N GLY A 114 7.57 -13.48 -11.39
CA GLY A 114 6.41 -13.41 -10.50
C GLY A 114 6.25 -12.03 -9.88
N VAL A 115 7.35 -11.43 -9.42
CA VAL A 115 7.35 -10.09 -8.84
C VAL A 115 6.92 -9.04 -9.87
N HIS A 116 7.44 -9.11 -11.10
CA HIS A 116 7.02 -8.21 -12.19
C HIS A 116 5.54 -8.40 -12.55
N TRP A 117 5.07 -9.65 -12.64
CA TRP A 117 3.66 -9.93 -12.86
C TRP A 117 2.77 -9.31 -11.78
N LEU A 118 3.15 -9.43 -10.51
CA LEU A 118 2.35 -8.87 -9.41
C LEU A 118 2.33 -7.34 -9.43
N LEU A 119 3.48 -6.71 -9.73
CA LEU A 119 3.55 -5.27 -9.95
C LEU A 119 2.53 -4.83 -11.03
N ASP A 120 2.51 -5.50 -12.17
CA ASP A 120 1.61 -5.18 -13.28
C ASP A 120 0.15 -5.48 -12.93
N ALA A 121 -0.14 -6.60 -12.24
CA ALA A 121 -1.48 -6.96 -11.80
C ALA A 121 -2.10 -5.95 -10.82
N CYS A 122 -1.27 -5.22 -10.09
CA CYS A 122 -1.72 -4.15 -9.19
C CYS A 122 -1.92 -2.79 -9.88
N GLU A 123 -1.67 -2.66 -11.19
CA GLU A 123 -1.85 -1.39 -11.91
C GLU A 123 -3.33 -1.05 -12.12
N GLY A 124 -3.70 0.22 -11.90
CA GLY A 124 -5.06 0.71 -12.12
C GLY A 124 -6.09 0.30 -11.07
N LEU A 125 -5.68 -0.41 -10.01
CA LEU A 125 -6.56 -0.74 -8.89
C LEU A 125 -6.79 0.48 -7.97
N PRO A 126 -7.94 0.54 -7.27
CA PRO A 126 -8.28 1.67 -6.40
C PRO A 126 -7.49 1.73 -5.09
N LEU A 127 -6.69 0.70 -4.78
CA LEU A 127 -5.77 0.68 -3.65
C LEU A 127 -4.36 1.02 -4.15
N ASP A 128 -3.63 1.88 -3.44
CA ASP A 128 -2.24 2.16 -3.77
C ASP A 128 -1.34 1.00 -3.34
N PHE A 129 -0.78 0.29 -4.31
CA PHE A 129 0.21 -0.76 -4.07
C PHE A 129 1.63 -0.25 -4.28
N TYR A 130 2.44 -0.33 -3.23
CA TYR A 130 3.88 -0.15 -3.26
C TYR A 130 4.57 -1.48 -2.97
N PHE A 131 5.85 -1.59 -3.32
CA PHE A 131 6.59 -2.83 -3.27
C PHE A 131 7.97 -2.62 -2.68
N MET A 132 8.52 -3.68 -2.11
CA MET A 132 9.92 -3.80 -1.73
C MET A 132 10.54 -4.95 -2.54
N ALA A 133 11.79 -4.81 -2.96
CA ALA A 133 12.51 -5.87 -3.67
C ALA A 133 12.90 -6.98 -2.69
N SER A 134 12.37 -8.18 -2.86
CA SER A 134 12.58 -9.30 -1.93
C SER A 134 14.06 -9.69 -1.82
N SER A 135 14.63 -9.53 -0.63
CA SER A 135 16.08 -9.52 -0.40
C SER A 135 16.69 -10.90 -0.16
N SER A 136 15.92 -11.82 0.40
CA SER A 136 16.39 -13.08 0.97
C SER A 136 15.77 -14.27 0.24
N ILE A 137 16.19 -14.49 -1.02
CA ILE A 137 15.71 -15.58 -1.88
C ILE A 137 16.88 -16.50 -2.26
N PRO A 138 17.02 -17.68 -1.62
CA PRO A 138 16.23 -18.16 -0.48
C PRO A 138 16.61 -17.44 0.82
N ALA A 139 15.80 -17.63 1.87
CA ALA A 139 16.10 -17.05 3.19
C ALA A 139 17.23 -17.81 3.90
N SER A 140 17.42 -19.09 3.56
CA SER A 140 18.45 -19.95 4.12
C SER A 140 19.13 -20.81 3.04
N GLU A 141 20.38 -21.21 3.28
CA GLU A 141 21.09 -22.18 2.45
C GLU A 141 20.46 -23.58 2.44
N PHE A 142 19.58 -23.87 3.40
CA PHE A 142 18.85 -25.14 3.50
C PHE A 142 17.59 -25.20 2.62
N GLU A 143 17.24 -24.13 1.93
CA GLU A 143 16.04 -24.03 1.09
C GLU A 143 16.37 -24.02 -0.41
N SER A 144 15.40 -24.42 -1.23
CA SER A 144 15.54 -24.48 -2.69
C SER A 144 14.46 -23.63 -3.36
N PRO A 145 14.76 -22.37 -3.72
CA PRO A 145 13.84 -21.53 -4.49
C PRO A 145 13.90 -21.93 -5.98
N ARG A 146 13.01 -21.36 -6.80
CA ARG A 146 13.09 -21.50 -8.28
C ARG A 146 14.49 -21.17 -8.80
N ARG A 147 15.07 -20.08 -8.28
CA ARG A 147 16.48 -19.72 -8.41
C ARG A 147 16.84 -18.69 -7.34
N PRO A 148 18.07 -18.67 -6.82
CA PRO A 148 18.53 -17.58 -5.98
C PRO A 148 18.48 -16.24 -6.72
N LEU A 149 18.03 -15.18 -6.04
CA LEU A 149 18.11 -13.83 -6.58
C LEU A 149 19.49 -13.23 -6.32
N LYS A 150 20.03 -12.56 -7.34
CA LYS A 150 21.33 -11.87 -7.30
C LYS A 150 21.13 -10.36 -7.38
N SER A 151 22.20 -9.59 -7.17
CA SER A 151 22.16 -8.12 -7.20
C SER A 151 21.55 -7.57 -8.51
N GLY A 152 21.84 -8.17 -9.66
CA GLY A 152 21.24 -7.75 -10.94
C GLY A 152 19.72 -7.97 -11.02
N ASP A 153 19.19 -8.97 -10.32
CA ASP A 153 17.74 -9.19 -10.22
C ASP A 153 17.08 -8.10 -9.38
N LEU A 154 17.69 -7.78 -8.24
CA LEU A 154 17.23 -6.72 -7.35
C LEU A 154 17.31 -5.35 -8.03
N GLU A 155 18.35 -5.09 -8.81
CA GLU A 155 18.51 -3.84 -9.56
C GLU A 155 17.37 -3.64 -10.56
N SER A 156 16.97 -4.71 -11.28
CA SER A 156 15.82 -4.67 -12.18
C SER A 156 14.53 -4.29 -11.44
N LEU A 157 14.32 -4.84 -10.24
CA LEU A 157 13.15 -4.54 -9.41
C LEU A 157 13.20 -3.09 -8.90
N LEU A 158 14.33 -2.63 -8.38
CA LEU A 158 14.51 -1.26 -7.85
C LEU A 158 14.32 -0.17 -8.91
N ARG A 159 14.49 -0.49 -10.20
CA ARG A 159 14.19 0.44 -11.31
C ARG A 159 12.69 0.64 -11.56
N ARG A 160 11.81 -0.18 -10.98
CA ARG A 160 10.36 -0.05 -11.12
C ARG A 160 9.85 1.07 -10.21
N ARG A 161 9.08 2.00 -10.77
CA ARG A 161 8.60 3.22 -10.08
C ARG A 161 7.88 3.00 -8.73
N ARG A 162 7.22 1.85 -8.55
CA ARG A 162 6.47 1.51 -7.33
C ARG A 162 7.27 0.66 -6.33
N VAL A 163 8.52 0.34 -6.64
CA VAL A 163 9.44 -0.34 -5.72
C VAL A 163 10.20 0.72 -4.93
N LEU A 164 10.05 0.71 -3.60
CA LEU A 164 10.54 1.76 -2.71
C LEU A 164 11.92 1.46 -2.12
N GLY A 165 12.35 0.21 -2.18
CA GLY A 165 13.58 -0.22 -1.52
C GLY A 165 13.73 -1.73 -1.46
N LEU A 166 14.62 -2.18 -0.58
CA LEU A 166 14.92 -3.59 -0.34
C LEU A 166 14.08 -4.11 0.82
N ALA A 167 13.42 -5.24 0.61
CA ALA A 167 12.55 -5.86 1.60
C ALA A 167 13.33 -6.47 2.77
N GLU A 168 12.60 -7.03 3.72
CA GLU A 168 13.12 -7.48 5.02
C GLU A 168 14.41 -8.31 4.91
N MET A 169 15.49 -7.82 5.50
CA MET A 169 16.79 -8.50 5.53
C MET A 169 16.80 -9.62 6.58
N MET A 170 16.17 -10.75 6.24
CA MET A 170 16.01 -11.92 7.11
C MET A 170 17.34 -12.65 7.40
N ASN A 171 18.30 -12.58 6.48
CA ASN A 171 19.67 -13.07 6.71
C ASN A 171 20.46 -12.08 7.61
N PHE A 172 19.90 -11.73 8.76
CA PHE A 172 20.56 -10.89 9.75
C PHE A 172 21.91 -11.45 10.23
N PRO A 173 22.15 -12.79 10.31
CA PRO A 173 23.48 -13.30 10.63
C PRO A 173 24.50 -12.91 9.55
N GLY A 174 24.15 -13.03 8.26
CA GLY A 174 25.00 -12.60 7.14
C GLY A 174 25.29 -11.10 7.21
N VAL A 175 24.27 -10.27 7.45
CA VAL A 175 24.45 -8.81 7.60
C VAL A 175 25.41 -8.49 8.76
N ILE A 176 25.18 -9.04 9.95
CA ILE A 176 25.97 -8.75 11.16
C ILE A 176 27.44 -9.16 10.98
N HIS A 177 27.69 -10.26 10.28
CA HIS A 177 29.04 -10.78 10.04
C HIS A 177 29.64 -10.32 8.71
N ALA A 178 29.03 -9.33 8.05
CA ALA A 178 29.52 -8.75 6.80
C ALA A 178 29.72 -9.79 5.68
N ASP A 179 28.78 -10.72 5.52
CA ASP A 179 28.73 -11.61 4.37
C ASP A 179 28.62 -10.78 3.09
N GLU A 180 29.56 -11.01 2.17
CA GLU A 180 29.71 -10.18 0.97
C GLU A 180 28.45 -10.18 0.09
N ARG A 181 27.68 -11.28 0.08
CA ARG A 181 26.43 -11.35 -0.69
C ARG A 181 25.36 -10.45 -0.10
N GLU A 182 25.30 -10.30 1.22
CA GLU A 182 24.36 -9.37 1.86
C GLU A 182 24.84 -7.93 1.72
N LEU A 183 26.15 -7.68 1.83
CA LEU A 183 26.72 -6.35 1.60
C LEU A 183 26.47 -5.86 0.16
N ASP A 184 26.56 -6.72 -0.84
CA ASP A 184 26.25 -6.35 -2.22
C ASP A 184 24.81 -5.86 -2.41
N LYS A 185 23.84 -6.49 -1.73
CA LYS A 185 22.44 -6.05 -1.76
C LYS A 185 22.27 -4.71 -1.07
N LEU A 186 22.95 -4.51 0.07
CA LEU A 186 22.90 -3.27 0.83
C LEU A 186 23.54 -2.09 0.08
N ARG A 187 24.68 -2.31 -0.59
CA ARG A 187 25.32 -1.30 -1.46
C ARG A 187 24.41 -0.91 -2.62
N LEU A 188 23.72 -1.88 -3.22
CA LEU A 188 22.75 -1.62 -4.29
C LEU A 188 21.54 -0.80 -3.77
N ALA A 189 21.15 -1.00 -2.52
CA ALA A 189 20.05 -0.29 -1.87
C ALA A 189 20.48 1.02 -1.18
N GLU A 190 21.70 1.51 -1.44
CA GLU A 190 22.18 2.76 -0.87
C GLU A 190 21.28 3.92 -1.33
N GLY A 191 20.81 4.72 -0.37
CA GLY A 191 19.93 5.86 -0.63
C GLY A 191 18.44 5.52 -0.77
N VAL A 192 18.05 4.25 -0.74
CA VAL A 192 16.65 3.81 -0.67
C VAL A 192 16.33 3.17 0.68
N GLN A 193 15.06 2.82 0.90
CA GLN A 193 14.62 2.16 2.14
C GLN A 193 15.16 0.73 2.18
N VAL A 194 15.60 0.27 3.36
CA VAL A 194 15.93 -1.13 3.61
C VAL A 194 15.19 -1.56 4.87
N ASP A 195 14.30 -2.55 4.70
CA ASP A 195 13.53 -3.10 5.80
C ASP A 195 14.29 -4.22 6.53
N GLY A 196 14.03 -4.35 7.82
CA GLY A 196 14.66 -5.36 8.66
C GLY A 196 13.71 -6.45 9.15
N HIS A 197 14.32 -7.57 9.48
CA HIS A 197 13.74 -8.74 10.13
C HIS A 197 14.81 -9.36 11.02
N ALA A 198 14.78 -9.01 12.31
CA ALA A 198 15.87 -9.35 13.23
C ALA A 198 15.33 -9.93 14.56
N PRO A 199 14.67 -11.11 14.53
CA PRO A 199 14.08 -11.71 15.72
C PRO A 199 15.16 -12.09 16.74
N GLY A 200 14.99 -11.62 17.99
CA GLY A 200 15.92 -11.89 19.09
C GLY A 200 17.28 -11.18 19.00
N VAL A 201 17.52 -10.35 17.98
CA VAL A 201 18.77 -9.59 17.83
C VAL A 201 18.75 -8.36 18.73
N LEU A 202 19.75 -8.25 19.61
CA LEU A 202 19.89 -7.20 20.62
C LEU A 202 21.35 -6.78 20.81
N GLY A 203 21.57 -5.69 21.55
CA GLY A 203 22.87 -5.18 21.94
C GLY A 203 23.77 -4.87 20.74
N LYS A 204 25.03 -5.30 20.83
CA LYS A 204 26.04 -5.04 19.79
C LYS A 204 25.66 -5.61 18.42
N GLN A 205 24.90 -6.70 18.39
CA GLN A 205 24.45 -7.30 17.14
C GLN A 205 23.37 -6.43 16.47
N LEU A 206 22.43 -5.88 17.25
CA LEU A 206 21.45 -4.92 16.73
C LEU A 206 22.13 -3.65 16.22
N ASN A 207 23.16 -3.16 16.94
CA ASN A 207 23.93 -2.01 16.49
C ASN A 207 24.62 -2.28 15.14
N ALA A 208 25.21 -3.46 14.95
CA ALA A 208 25.84 -3.85 13.69
C ALA A 208 24.81 -3.93 12.55
N TYR A 209 23.65 -4.52 12.82
CA TYR A 209 22.55 -4.63 11.87
C TYR A 209 22.00 -3.26 11.43
N ALA A 210 21.76 -2.35 12.39
CA ALA A 210 21.32 -0.99 12.12
C ALA A 210 22.40 -0.17 11.39
N ALA A 211 23.67 -0.32 11.76
CA ALA A 211 24.80 0.36 11.12
C ALA A 211 24.98 -0.04 9.64
N ALA A 212 24.48 -1.21 9.24
CA ALA A 212 24.46 -1.67 7.86
C ALA A 212 23.46 -0.90 6.97
N GLY A 213 22.71 0.06 7.54
CA GLY A 213 21.75 0.90 6.83
C GLY A 213 20.31 0.43 6.88
N ILE A 214 20.01 -0.60 7.68
CA ILE A 214 18.67 -1.16 7.85
C ILE A 214 17.86 -0.25 8.78
N ARG A 215 16.68 0.18 8.31
CA ARG A 215 15.96 1.31 8.92
C ARG A 215 14.68 0.92 9.64
N SER A 216 14.20 -0.30 9.51
CA SER A 216 12.98 -0.76 10.17
C SER A 216 13.17 -2.15 10.76
N ASP A 217 12.33 -2.54 11.71
CA ASP A 217 12.18 -3.93 12.11
C ASP A 217 10.75 -4.16 12.62
N HIS A 218 10.24 -5.36 12.37
CA HIS A 218 8.90 -5.78 12.79
C HIS A 218 8.90 -6.97 13.76
N GLU A 219 10.09 -7.45 14.16
CA GLU A 219 10.27 -8.66 14.95
C GLU A 219 10.38 -8.45 16.48
N ALA A 220 10.20 -7.22 16.97
CA ALA A 220 10.11 -6.99 18.41
C ALA A 220 8.87 -7.66 19.01
N LEU A 221 9.07 -8.39 20.11
CA LEU A 221 8.01 -9.04 20.89
C LEU A 221 7.74 -8.30 22.21
N THR A 222 8.76 -7.65 22.77
CA THR A 222 8.66 -6.97 24.08
C THR A 222 8.89 -5.45 23.97
N PRO A 223 8.38 -4.66 24.93
CA PRO A 223 8.66 -3.23 24.99
C PRO A 223 10.14 -2.89 25.04
N ASP A 224 10.96 -3.72 25.68
CA ASP A 224 12.40 -3.47 25.82
C ASP A 224 13.11 -3.67 24.48
N GLU A 225 12.80 -4.76 23.77
CA GLU A 225 13.30 -5.02 22.41
C GLU A 225 12.90 -3.90 21.44
N GLY A 226 11.64 -3.45 21.50
CA GLY A 226 11.14 -2.35 20.69
C GLY A 226 11.81 -1.02 21.01
N ARG A 227 12.00 -0.72 22.31
CA ARG A 227 12.71 0.49 22.77
C ARG A 227 14.17 0.51 22.32
N GLU A 228 14.83 -0.64 22.28
CA GLU A 228 16.21 -0.73 21.82
C GLU A 228 16.35 -0.42 20.33
N ARG A 229 15.41 -0.90 19.50
CA ARG A 229 15.35 -0.58 18.06
C ARG A 229 15.11 0.92 17.83
N LEU A 230 14.16 1.51 18.56
CA LEU A 230 13.89 2.95 18.50
C LEU A 230 15.13 3.77 18.90
N ARG A 231 15.88 3.34 19.93
CA ARG A 231 17.14 3.98 20.35
C ARG A 231 18.25 3.85 19.31
N ASN A 232 18.23 2.80 18.50
CA ASN A 232 19.12 2.62 17.35
C ASN A 232 18.67 3.41 16.11
N GLY A 233 17.60 4.21 16.20
CA GLY A 233 17.10 5.01 15.08
C GLY A 233 16.39 4.17 14.01
N MET A 234 15.87 3.01 14.38
CA MET A 234 15.06 2.17 13.50
C MET A 234 13.57 2.47 13.71
N TRP A 235 12.80 2.38 12.63
CA TRP A 235 11.34 2.35 12.66
C TRP A 235 10.84 1.04 13.24
N LEU A 236 10.01 1.13 14.27
CA LEU A 236 9.36 -0.03 14.86
C LEU A 236 8.01 -0.29 14.17
N LEU A 237 7.97 -1.35 13.36
CA LEU A 237 6.76 -1.77 12.65
C LEU A 237 5.97 -2.76 13.51
N ILE A 238 4.90 -2.27 14.15
CA ILE A 238 4.10 -3.07 15.08
C ILE A 238 3.09 -3.93 14.34
N ARG A 239 3.11 -5.25 14.59
CA ARG A 239 2.23 -6.22 13.91
C ARG A 239 1.11 -6.74 14.83
N GLU A 240 -0.08 -6.89 14.24
CA GLU A 240 -1.20 -7.65 14.80
C GLU A 240 -1.78 -8.56 13.72
N ALA A 241 -1.36 -9.82 13.73
CA ALA A 241 -1.71 -10.84 12.75
C ALA A 241 -1.87 -12.22 13.42
N SER A 242 -2.33 -13.20 12.64
CA SER A 242 -2.51 -14.58 13.11
C SER A 242 -1.26 -15.18 13.74
N MET A 243 -0.08 -14.85 13.21
CA MET A 243 1.23 -15.39 13.62
C MET A 243 2.03 -14.46 14.54
N ALA A 244 1.62 -13.20 14.72
CA ALA A 244 2.32 -12.22 15.55
C ALA A 244 1.32 -11.28 16.22
N ARG A 245 1.23 -11.29 17.55
CA ARG A 245 0.24 -10.52 18.34
C ARG A 245 0.94 -9.55 19.28
N ASN A 246 1.69 -8.61 18.70
CA ASN A 246 2.62 -7.79 19.44
C ASN A 246 2.06 -6.39 19.71
N LEU A 247 0.92 -6.02 19.11
CA LEU A 247 0.35 -4.68 19.26
C LEU A 247 0.06 -4.31 20.71
N GLN A 248 -0.60 -5.19 21.46
CA GLN A 248 -0.91 -4.90 22.86
C GLN A 248 0.36 -4.71 23.71
N ALA A 249 1.39 -5.52 23.45
CA ALA A 249 2.66 -5.44 24.16
C ALA A 249 3.41 -4.14 23.81
N LEU A 250 3.43 -3.73 22.53
CA LEU A 250 4.25 -2.61 22.05
C LEU A 250 3.53 -1.25 22.05
N LEU A 251 2.20 -1.21 22.18
CA LEU A 251 1.41 0.03 22.20
C LEU A 251 1.87 1.07 23.24
N PRO A 252 2.39 0.72 24.44
CA PRO A 252 2.97 1.70 25.36
C PRO A 252 4.08 2.54 24.73
N LEU A 253 4.89 1.97 23.83
CA LEU A 253 5.98 2.69 23.15
C LEU A 253 5.43 3.80 22.24
N VAL A 254 4.28 3.56 21.58
CA VAL A 254 3.62 4.58 20.74
C VAL A 254 3.12 5.74 21.59
N ARG A 255 2.64 5.47 22.81
CA ARG A 255 2.22 6.54 23.74
C ARG A 255 3.40 7.38 24.22
N GLU A 256 4.53 6.72 24.46
CA GLU A 256 5.73 7.35 24.99
C GLU A 256 6.49 8.15 23.92
N PHE A 257 6.74 7.56 22.75
CA PHE A 257 7.58 8.14 21.70
C PHE A 257 6.79 8.75 20.55
N GLY A 258 5.46 8.57 20.55
CA GLY A 258 4.60 8.93 19.42
C GLY A 258 4.71 7.94 18.27
N THR A 259 4.19 8.36 17.12
CA THR A 259 4.12 7.55 15.89
C THR A 259 5.25 7.87 14.91
N ASN A 260 6.13 8.81 15.25
CA ASN A 260 7.09 9.44 14.32
C ASN A 260 8.57 9.19 14.70
N SER A 261 8.86 8.15 15.47
CA SER A 261 10.17 7.94 16.07
C SER A 261 10.98 6.91 15.26
N ALA A 262 12.11 7.16 14.56
CA ALA A 262 12.78 8.27 13.83
C ALA A 262 13.88 7.57 12.93
N PRO A 263 14.65 8.21 12.00
CA PRO A 263 15.45 9.42 12.25
C PRO A 263 15.25 10.55 11.22
N THR A 264 15.11 11.76 11.76
CA THR A 264 15.60 13.00 11.13
C THR A 264 17.11 13.08 11.32
N THR A 265 17.87 12.49 10.40
CA THR A 265 19.29 12.80 10.21
C THR A 265 19.51 13.15 8.75
N GLY A 266 20.10 14.32 8.52
CA GLY A 266 20.08 15.02 7.25
C GLY A 266 20.75 14.24 6.11
N THR A 267 19.96 13.96 5.07
CA THR A 267 20.41 13.94 3.68
C THR A 267 19.42 14.79 2.88
N PRO A 268 19.83 15.96 2.33
CA PRO A 268 18.91 16.80 1.58
C PRO A 268 18.78 16.24 0.16
N ARG A 269 17.80 15.36 -0.06
CA ARG A 269 17.07 15.10 -1.33
C ARG A 269 16.33 13.77 -1.28
N THR A 270 15.22 13.73 -0.55
CA THR A 270 14.10 12.86 -0.92
C THR A 270 12.83 13.69 -0.78
N SER A 271 12.07 13.78 -1.87
CA SER A 271 10.77 14.46 -1.93
C SER A 271 9.86 14.06 -0.75
N PRO A 272 8.87 14.90 -0.35
CA PRO A 272 7.97 14.67 0.79
C PRO A 272 6.98 13.48 0.63
N ARG A 273 7.33 12.45 -0.13
CA ARG A 273 6.55 11.21 -0.32
C ARG A 273 6.95 10.09 0.65
N THR A 274 7.69 10.38 1.72
CA THR A 274 7.86 9.44 2.83
C THR A 274 6.52 9.29 3.51
N ALA A 275 5.84 8.18 3.23
CA ALA A 275 4.63 7.76 3.91
C ALA A 275 4.87 7.85 5.42
N THR A 276 4.14 8.72 6.11
CA THR A 276 3.94 8.63 7.55
C THR A 276 3.14 7.35 7.79
N SER A 277 3.84 6.22 7.80
CA SER A 277 3.22 4.91 7.93
C SER A 277 2.99 4.62 9.40
N MET A 278 1.74 4.78 9.85
CA MET A 278 1.24 3.88 10.89
C MET A 278 0.77 2.63 10.15
N GLY A 279 1.58 1.58 10.19
CA GLY A 279 1.18 0.22 9.80
C GLY A 279 0.06 -0.26 10.70
N TRP A 280 -1.18 0.10 10.38
CA TRP A 280 -2.37 -0.50 10.97
C TRP A 280 -2.89 -1.51 9.98
N SER A 281 -2.46 -2.76 10.15
CA SER A 281 -3.09 -3.88 9.45
C SER A 281 -4.51 -4.04 10.02
N ALA A 282 -5.53 -3.78 9.22
CA ALA A 282 -6.93 -4.05 9.56
C ALA A 282 -7.22 -5.57 9.60
N LYS A 283 -6.38 -6.38 10.25
CA LYS A 283 -6.58 -7.82 10.45
C LYS A 283 -7.60 -8.15 11.55
N ARG A 284 -8.35 -7.16 12.04
CA ARG A 284 -9.52 -7.40 12.90
C ARG A 284 -10.76 -7.68 12.05
N SER A 285 -10.85 -8.89 11.52
CA SER A 285 -12.15 -9.50 11.22
C SER A 285 -12.88 -9.72 12.55
N ARG A 286 -13.71 -8.76 12.98
CA ARG A 286 -14.71 -9.04 14.01
C ARG A 286 -15.69 -10.06 13.40
N PRO A 287 -15.99 -11.19 14.06
CA PRO A 287 -16.93 -12.17 13.53
C PRO A 287 -18.28 -11.50 13.26
N ALA A 288 -18.85 -11.77 12.08
CA ALA A 288 -20.09 -11.18 11.56
C ALA A 288 -21.34 -11.39 12.43
N SER A 289 -21.24 -12.12 13.55
CA SER A 289 -22.35 -12.49 14.43
C SER A 289 -22.81 -11.41 15.42
N ARG A 290 -22.25 -10.18 15.40
CA ARG A 290 -22.62 -9.12 16.35
C ARG A 290 -23.20 -7.83 15.75
N TRP A 291 -23.43 -7.78 14.45
CA TRP A 291 -24.22 -6.70 13.85
C TRP A 291 -25.71 -7.03 13.97
N LYS A 292 -26.32 -6.68 15.11
CA LYS A 292 -27.79 -6.53 15.17
C LYS A 292 -28.14 -5.27 14.36
N THR A 293 -28.55 -5.46 13.12
CA THR A 293 -29.25 -4.42 12.35
C THR A 293 -30.58 -4.09 13.02
N PRO A 294 -30.91 -2.83 13.32
CA PRO A 294 -32.28 -2.45 13.64
C PRO A 294 -33.16 -2.71 12.41
N SER A 295 -34.19 -3.52 12.58
CA SER A 295 -35.23 -3.75 11.60
C SER A 295 -35.91 -2.42 11.26
N CYS A 296 -35.72 -1.92 10.05
CA CYS A 296 -36.59 -0.89 9.49
C CYS A 296 -37.53 -1.56 8.47
N SER A 297 -38.81 -1.51 8.81
CA SER A 297 -39.93 -2.09 8.08
C SER A 297 -40.10 -1.44 6.71
N ARG A 298 -40.00 -2.22 5.64
CA ARG A 298 -40.61 -1.87 4.35
C ARG A 298 -41.89 -2.66 4.18
N ARG A 299 -43.01 -1.99 4.46
CA ARG A 299 -44.33 -2.40 3.97
C ARG A 299 -44.42 -2.09 2.47
N SER A 300 -45.21 -2.94 1.81
CA SER A 300 -45.37 -3.18 0.38
C SER A 300 -45.81 -1.96 -0.45
N THR A 301 -45.62 -2.00 -1.76
CA THR A 301 -46.73 -2.40 -2.64
C THR A 301 -46.24 -3.08 -3.93
N ARG A 302 -46.79 -4.28 -4.17
CA ARG A 302 -46.81 -4.97 -5.47
C ARG A 302 -47.74 -4.24 -6.43
N ARG A 303 -47.37 -4.15 -7.71
CA ARG A 303 -48.31 -4.36 -8.82
C ARG A 303 -47.67 -5.27 -9.87
N ARG A 304 -48.37 -6.38 -10.14
CA ARG A 304 -48.13 -7.31 -11.24
C ARG A 304 -48.81 -6.77 -12.50
N GLY A 305 -48.26 -7.09 -13.65
CA GLY A 305 -48.93 -6.99 -14.95
C GLY A 305 -48.12 -7.71 -16.03
N THR A 306 -48.56 -8.91 -16.39
CA THR A 306 -48.09 -9.76 -17.49
C THR A 306 -49.02 -9.63 -18.71
N ALA A 307 -48.49 -9.56 -19.93
CA ALA A 307 -49.05 -10.01 -21.23
C ALA A 307 -48.12 -9.50 -22.36
N SER A 308 -47.33 -10.32 -23.07
CA SER A 308 -47.63 -11.19 -24.23
C SER A 308 -48.03 -10.46 -25.54
N GLY A 309 -47.27 -10.68 -26.63
CA GLY A 309 -47.84 -10.82 -27.99
C GLY A 309 -47.38 -9.88 -29.14
N THR A 310 -46.34 -10.30 -29.87
CA THR A 310 -46.23 -10.46 -31.37
C THR A 310 -46.48 -9.35 -32.42
N SER A 311 -45.48 -9.26 -33.34
CA SER A 311 -45.52 -8.98 -34.81
C SER A 311 -45.64 -7.52 -35.29
N ALA A 312 -45.12 -7.06 -36.45
CA ALA A 312 -44.11 -7.47 -37.43
C ALA A 312 -43.97 -6.34 -38.50
N ARG A 313 -42.79 -6.26 -39.17
CA ARG A 313 -42.49 -5.62 -40.50
C ARG A 313 -42.57 -4.07 -40.56
N SER A 314 -41.68 -3.33 -41.24
CA SER A 314 -40.99 -3.57 -42.51
C SER A 314 -39.71 -2.68 -42.69
N ARG A 315 -38.76 -3.22 -43.46
CA ARG A 315 -37.59 -2.59 -44.15
C ARG A 315 -37.98 -2.37 -45.64
N PRO A 316 -37.24 -1.67 -46.54
CA PRO A 316 -35.81 -1.94 -46.86
C PRO A 316 -34.96 -0.75 -47.41
N GLY A 317 -33.62 -0.85 -47.35
CA GLY A 317 -32.73 -1.03 -48.52
C GLY A 317 -31.63 0.05 -48.46
N THR A 318 -30.35 -0.11 -48.79
CA THR A 318 -29.66 -0.93 -49.80
C THR A 318 -28.16 -1.04 -49.46
N ARG A 319 -27.55 -2.21 -49.70
CA ARG A 319 -26.12 -2.43 -50.02
C ARG A 319 -26.07 -3.13 -51.38
N PRO A 320 -24.97 -2.97 -52.16
CA PRO A 320 -24.16 -4.15 -52.55
C PRO A 320 -22.64 -3.78 -52.69
N THR A 321 -21.61 -4.64 -52.83
CA THR A 321 -21.35 -6.10 -52.72
C THR A 321 -19.82 -6.37 -52.78
N CYS A 322 -19.43 -7.58 -52.37
CA CYS A 322 -18.13 -8.27 -52.38
C CYS A 322 -17.34 -8.38 -53.72
N SER A 323 -16.02 -8.58 -53.58
CA SER A 323 -15.20 -9.69 -54.15
C SER A 323 -13.86 -9.73 -53.36
N SER A 324 -13.34 -10.80 -52.75
CA SER A 324 -12.97 -12.20 -53.10
C SER A 324 -11.73 -12.35 -53.99
N SER A 325 -10.59 -12.75 -53.41
CA SER A 325 -9.72 -13.81 -53.96
C SER A 325 -8.73 -14.33 -52.90
N ARG A 326 -8.45 -15.64 -53.00
CA ARG A 326 -7.51 -16.48 -52.23
C ARG A 326 -6.37 -16.89 -53.17
N THR A 327 -5.35 -17.57 -52.60
CA THR A 327 -4.21 -18.33 -53.21
C THR A 327 -2.92 -17.51 -53.39
N SER A 328 -1.69 -17.98 -53.16
CA SER A 328 -1.12 -19.29 -52.78
C SER A 328 0.38 -19.13 -52.41
N ASN A 329 0.92 -20.17 -51.76
CA ASN A 329 2.35 -20.52 -51.51
C ASN A 329 3.44 -19.98 -52.46
N GLY A 330 4.64 -19.81 -51.90
CA GLY A 330 5.88 -20.33 -52.52
C GLY A 330 7.09 -19.39 -52.61
N SER A 331 8.17 -19.82 -51.95
CA SER A 331 9.58 -19.78 -52.43
C SER A 331 10.48 -18.57 -52.12
N SER A 332 11.53 -18.85 -51.32
CA SER A 332 12.87 -18.22 -51.32
C SER A 332 13.56 -18.36 -52.70
N PRO A 333 14.63 -17.62 -53.06
CA PRO A 333 15.98 -17.63 -52.44
C PRO A 333 16.57 -16.19 -52.25
N SER A 334 17.61 -15.94 -51.45
CA SER A 334 19.01 -16.41 -51.50
C SER A 334 19.72 -16.05 -50.19
#